data_AF-A0A371E308-F1
#
_entry.id   AF-A0A371E308-F1
#
_cell.length_a   1.000
_cell.length_b   1.000
_cell.length_c   1.000
_cell.angle_alpha   90.00
_cell.angle_beta   90.00
_cell.angle_gamma   90.00
#
_symmetry.space_group_name_H-M   'P 1'
#
loop_
_entity.id
_entity.type
_entity.pdbx_description
1 polymer ?
#
loop_
_entity_poly.entity_id
_entity_poly.type
_entity_poly.pdbx_seq_one_letter_code
_entity_poly.pdbx_strand_id
1 'polypeptide(L)'
;VGGSLNGSRTPDDHYCWQRPEDMEYPRHAISIDQGPDLAGEMAAALASASIVFQDDVSYSKKLIKGAETVFNFARDGGKRKPYSRGEPYIEPFYNSSGYYDEYMWGAAWLYYATGNSTYISLATNPSIFKNSKAYFLTPDLSVLSWNNKLPAAMLLLTRFRMFLNPGYPYEDMLKMYHNVTSLTMCSYLHKFNVFNWTRGGLIQLNHGQPQSLQYVANAAFLASLYADYMEVMGVPGWYCGSTYISVSALKAFATSQIDYILGKNPMKMSYIVGFGNKFPRHVHHRGASTPNDHKHYSCTGGWKWRDSPNPNPNTITGAMVGGPDRFDQFHDSRKNYNFTEPTLAGNAGLVAALISLTSTTGSGIDKNTIFSAIPPLGPQNPPPPPPWKPIK
;
A
#
# COMPACT_ATOMS: atom_id res chain seq x y z
N VAL A 1 5.15 13.76 13.79
CA VAL A 1 6.01 12.73 14.44
C VAL A 1 7.32 13.42 14.83
N GLY A 2 8.08 12.90 15.80
CA GLY A 2 9.41 13.45 16.07
C GLY A 2 10.39 13.04 14.96
N GLY A 3 11.48 13.78 14.80
CA GLY A 3 12.57 13.42 13.90
C GLY A 3 13.77 12.88 14.67
N SER A 4 14.62 12.10 14.01
CA SER A 4 15.93 11.72 14.52
C SER A 4 17.00 12.02 13.48
N LEU A 5 18.22 12.27 13.93
CA LEU A 5 19.39 12.33 13.06
C LEU A 5 20.17 11.03 13.16
N ASN A 6 20.67 10.54 12.03
CA ASN A 6 21.45 9.31 12.01
C ASN A 6 22.69 9.41 12.92
N GLY A 7 22.82 8.49 13.88
CA GLY A 7 23.92 8.47 14.85
C GLY A 7 23.85 9.55 15.93
N SER A 8 22.73 10.27 16.06
CA SER A 8 22.53 11.28 17.09
C SER A 8 22.73 10.72 18.50
N ARG A 9 23.40 11.52 19.34
CA ARG A 9 23.52 11.30 20.79
C ARG A 9 22.84 12.38 21.60
N THR A 10 22.23 13.36 20.93
CA THR A 10 21.38 14.35 21.58
C THR A 10 19.97 13.77 21.70
N PRO A 11 19.22 14.10 22.77
CA PRO A 11 17.82 13.67 22.90
C PRO A 11 16.99 13.98 21.64
N ASP A 12 16.50 12.93 20.99
CA ASP A 12 15.63 12.97 19.81
C ASP A 12 14.71 11.74 19.76
N ASP A 13 13.92 11.59 18.70
CA ASP A 13 12.88 10.56 18.61
C ASP A 13 13.40 9.12 18.68
N HIS A 14 14.60 8.85 18.15
CA HIS A 14 15.17 7.50 18.17
C HIS A 14 16.08 7.29 19.37
N TYR A 15 16.86 8.31 19.77
CA TYR A 15 17.75 8.25 20.92
C TYR A 15 16.96 8.02 22.22
N CYS A 16 15.83 8.71 22.37
CA CYS A 16 14.98 8.55 23.54
C CYS A 16 14.13 7.28 23.46
N TRP A 17 14.01 6.58 24.58
CA TRP A 17 13.01 5.53 24.79
C TRP A 17 12.13 5.92 25.96
N GLN A 18 10.97 6.50 25.67
CA GLN A 18 10.02 6.96 26.68
C GLN A 18 8.61 6.88 26.12
N ARG A 19 7.59 7.03 26.99
CA ARG A 19 6.21 7.09 26.53
C ARG A 19 5.99 8.36 25.70
N PRO A 20 5.09 8.36 24.71
CA PRO A 20 4.87 9.53 23.89
C PRO A 20 4.39 10.75 24.72
N GLU A 21 3.65 10.54 25.79
CA GLU A 21 3.21 11.58 26.73
C GLU A 21 4.34 12.16 27.61
N ASP A 22 5.48 11.47 27.72
CA ASP A 22 6.66 11.91 28.50
C ASP A 22 7.71 12.62 27.61
N MET A 23 7.39 12.93 26.35
CA MET A 23 8.37 13.50 25.41
C MET A 23 8.68 14.97 25.70
N GLU A 24 9.92 15.25 26.13
CA GLU A 24 10.40 16.61 26.41
C GLU A 24 11.41 17.15 25.36
N TYR A 25 11.91 16.32 24.45
CA TYR A 25 12.85 16.77 23.42
C TYR A 25 12.16 17.65 22.35
N PRO A 26 12.88 18.59 21.71
CA PRO A 26 12.33 19.40 20.61
C PRO A 26 11.78 18.54 19.47
N ARG A 27 10.57 18.85 19.00
CA ARG A 27 9.90 18.17 17.90
C ARG A 27 9.68 19.14 16.74
N HIS A 28 10.68 19.23 15.87
CA HIS A 28 10.67 20.15 14.76
C HIS A 28 9.60 19.77 13.72
N ALA A 29 8.84 20.77 13.27
CA ALA A 29 8.00 20.64 12.09
C ALA A 29 8.85 20.99 10.86
N ILE A 30 8.99 20.03 9.95
CA ILE A 30 9.71 20.23 8.68
C ILE A 30 8.66 20.52 7.60
N SER A 31 8.74 21.72 7.05
CA SER A 31 7.93 22.11 5.90
C SER A 31 8.70 21.80 4.62
N ILE A 32 8.08 21.04 3.72
CA ILE A 32 8.62 20.79 2.39
C ILE A 32 8.03 21.79 1.40
N ASP A 33 8.88 22.43 0.60
CA ASP A 33 8.48 23.32 -0.48
C ASP A 33 8.62 22.66 -1.86
N GLN A 34 9.20 21.46 -1.90
CA GLN A 34 9.34 20.54 -3.03
C GLN A 34 9.13 19.11 -2.50
N GLY A 35 8.47 18.23 -3.25
CA GLY A 35 8.16 16.88 -2.77
C GLY A 35 6.95 16.28 -3.48
N PRO A 36 7.07 16.00 -4.79
CA PRO A 36 5.96 15.56 -5.61
C PRO A 36 5.50 14.13 -5.30
N ASP A 37 6.41 13.30 -4.80
CA ASP A 37 6.15 11.98 -4.24
C ASP A 37 5.24 12.06 -3.02
N LEU A 38 5.66 12.77 -1.97
CA LEU A 38 4.84 12.91 -0.76
C LEU A 38 3.48 13.54 -1.06
N ALA A 39 3.46 14.61 -1.86
CA ALA A 39 2.22 15.29 -2.23
C ALA A 39 1.31 14.43 -3.12
N GLY A 40 1.88 13.61 -4.00
CA GLY A 40 1.12 12.65 -4.83
C GLY A 40 0.47 11.54 -3.99
N GLU A 41 1.18 11.01 -2.98
CA GLU A 41 0.62 10.05 -2.03
C GLU A 41 -0.47 10.68 -1.15
N MET A 42 -0.27 11.92 -0.68
CA MET A 42 -1.30 12.67 0.04
C MET A 42 -2.55 12.89 -0.82
N ALA A 43 -2.38 13.20 -2.11
CA ALA A 43 -3.50 13.33 -3.05
C ALA A 43 -4.29 12.03 -3.16
N ALA A 44 -3.59 10.90 -3.34
CA ALA A 44 -4.21 9.58 -3.42
C ALA A 44 -4.97 9.20 -2.14
N ALA A 45 -4.39 9.47 -0.96
CA ALA A 45 -5.03 9.21 0.32
C ALA A 45 -6.31 10.04 0.50
N LEU A 46 -6.26 11.35 0.21
CA LEU A 46 -7.42 12.23 0.31
C LEU A 46 -8.51 11.88 -0.71
N ALA A 47 -8.12 11.59 -1.96
CA ALA A 47 -9.05 11.21 -3.03
C ALA A 47 -9.73 9.87 -2.73
N SER A 48 -8.98 8.83 -2.34
CA SER A 48 -9.57 7.53 -1.96
C SER A 48 -10.48 7.65 -0.74
N ALA A 49 -10.10 8.41 0.29
CA ALA A 49 -10.93 8.67 1.45
C ALA A 49 -12.24 9.39 1.08
N SER A 50 -12.21 10.31 0.10
CA SER A 50 -13.42 11.02 -0.34
C SER A 50 -14.49 10.09 -0.93
N ILE A 51 -14.09 8.96 -1.52
CA ILE A 51 -14.99 7.93 -2.03
C ILE A 51 -15.60 7.16 -0.86
N VAL A 52 -14.80 6.80 0.15
CA VAL A 52 -15.28 6.12 1.37
C VAL A 52 -16.30 6.98 2.11
N PHE A 53 -16.05 8.30 2.21
CA PHE A 53 -16.92 9.24 2.91
C PHE A 53 -17.94 9.93 2.00
N GLN A 54 -18.28 9.35 0.85
CA GLN A 54 -19.19 9.98 -0.13
C GLN A 54 -20.57 10.35 0.46
N ASP A 55 -21.04 9.62 1.48
CA ASP A 55 -22.31 9.87 2.16
C ASP A 55 -22.27 11.15 3.03
N ASP A 56 -21.09 11.53 3.55
CA ASP A 56 -20.84 12.86 4.10
C ASP A 56 -20.36 13.78 2.97
N VAL A 57 -21.33 14.30 2.22
CA VAL A 57 -21.07 15.13 1.03
C VAL A 57 -20.17 16.33 1.33
N SER A 58 -20.30 16.94 2.51
CA SER A 58 -19.48 18.11 2.88
C SER A 58 -18.03 17.69 3.14
N TYR A 59 -17.83 16.60 3.87
CA TYR A 59 -16.49 16.09 4.16
C TYR A 59 -15.81 15.53 2.91
N SER A 60 -16.52 14.73 2.10
CA SER A 60 -16.03 14.22 0.82
C SER A 60 -15.54 15.35 -0.11
N LYS A 61 -16.33 16.43 -0.28
CA LYS A 61 -15.91 17.60 -1.06
C LYS A 61 -14.68 18.30 -0.49
N LYS A 62 -14.56 18.37 0.85
CA LYS A 62 -13.37 18.93 1.51
C LYS A 62 -12.13 18.09 1.22
N LEU A 63 -12.24 16.77 1.23
CA LEU A 63 -11.16 15.84 0.90
C LEU A 63 -10.74 15.96 -0.57
N ILE A 64 -11.71 15.98 -1.50
CA ILE A 64 -11.43 16.19 -2.94
C ILE A 64 -10.67 17.49 -3.16
N LYS A 65 -11.15 18.60 -2.60
CA LYS A 65 -10.47 19.91 -2.72
C LYS A 65 -9.03 19.85 -2.18
N GLY A 66 -8.82 19.17 -1.06
CA GLY A 66 -7.50 18.93 -0.50
C GLY A 66 -6.61 18.14 -1.45
N ALA A 67 -7.13 17.04 -2.00
CA ALA A 67 -6.44 16.17 -2.95
C ALA A 67 -6.00 16.92 -4.21
N GLU A 68 -6.90 17.68 -4.82
CA GLU A 68 -6.60 18.50 -6.01
C GLU A 68 -5.53 19.55 -5.70
N THR A 69 -5.60 20.18 -4.53
CA THR A 69 -4.63 21.20 -4.09
C THR A 69 -3.22 20.62 -3.97
N VAL A 70 -3.06 19.50 -3.26
CA VAL A 70 -1.73 18.88 -3.08
C VAL A 70 -1.23 18.21 -4.36
N PHE A 71 -2.12 17.71 -5.22
CA PHE A 71 -1.71 17.15 -6.51
C PHE A 71 -1.26 18.23 -7.49
N ASN A 72 -1.89 19.41 -7.48
CA ASN A 72 -1.41 20.55 -8.26
C ASN A 72 0.01 20.97 -7.83
N PHE A 73 0.28 20.99 -6.52
CA PHE A 73 1.64 21.17 -6.01
C PHE A 73 2.60 20.06 -6.48
N ALA A 74 2.18 18.79 -6.43
CA ALA A 74 2.98 17.67 -6.90
C ALA A 74 3.33 17.80 -8.40
N ARG A 75 2.42 18.34 -9.21
CA ARG A 75 2.59 18.46 -10.66
C ARG A 75 3.31 19.72 -11.12
N ASP A 76 3.57 20.67 -10.23
CA ASP A 76 4.30 21.90 -10.52
C ASP A 76 5.74 21.57 -10.98
N GLY A 77 6.12 22.12 -12.14
CA GLY A 77 7.44 21.93 -12.74
C GLY A 77 8.60 22.41 -11.87
N GLY A 78 8.39 23.44 -11.04
CA GLY A 78 9.38 23.98 -10.13
C GLY A 78 9.56 23.18 -8.84
N LYS A 79 8.74 22.15 -8.61
CA LYS A 79 8.71 21.38 -7.35
C LYS A 79 9.26 19.97 -7.45
N ARG A 80 9.95 19.63 -8.55
CA ARG A 80 10.35 18.27 -8.94
C ARG A 80 11.59 17.71 -8.24
N LYS A 81 11.66 17.85 -6.92
CA LYS A 81 12.69 17.22 -6.07
C LYS A 81 12.01 16.25 -5.11
N PRO A 82 12.46 14.99 -5.01
CA PRO A 82 11.92 14.05 -4.02
C PRO A 82 11.94 14.63 -2.61
N TYR A 83 10.88 14.42 -1.83
CA TYR A 83 10.70 15.05 -0.53
C TYR A 83 11.82 14.74 0.47
N SER A 84 12.44 13.56 0.34
CA SER A 84 13.51 13.09 1.22
C SER A 84 14.89 13.66 0.87
N ARG A 85 15.10 14.12 -0.38
CA ARG A 85 16.46 14.34 -0.89
C ARG A 85 17.16 15.48 -0.15
N GLY A 86 18.27 15.15 0.50
CA GLY A 86 19.07 16.10 1.27
C GLY A 86 18.42 16.51 2.58
N GLU A 87 17.30 15.88 2.99
CA GLU A 87 16.70 16.11 4.29
C GLU A 87 17.16 15.08 5.32
N PRO A 88 18.03 15.45 6.28
CA PRO A 88 18.70 14.50 7.15
C PRO A 88 17.77 13.81 8.15
N TYR A 89 16.59 14.38 8.41
CA TYR A 89 15.56 13.79 9.26
C TYR A 89 14.65 12.80 8.52
N ILE A 90 14.74 12.72 7.19
CA ILE A 90 13.84 11.93 6.35
C ILE A 90 14.62 10.89 5.55
N GLU A 91 15.67 11.31 4.84
CA GLU A 91 16.44 10.49 3.90
C GLU A 91 16.95 9.17 4.51
N PRO A 92 17.48 9.14 5.75
CA PRO A 92 17.96 7.88 6.34
C PRO A 92 16.87 6.87 6.70
N PHE A 93 15.59 7.29 6.75
CA PHE A 93 14.49 6.48 7.26
C PHE A 93 13.48 6.12 6.17
N TYR A 94 13.01 7.13 5.43
CA TYR A 94 12.02 6.99 4.36
C TYR A 94 12.51 7.65 3.08
N ASN A 95 13.63 7.14 2.53
CA ASN A 95 14.17 7.67 1.28
C ASN A 95 13.26 7.38 0.07
N SER A 96 12.92 8.40 -0.69
CA SER A 96 12.19 8.27 -1.93
C SER A 96 13.05 7.77 -3.08
N SER A 97 12.51 6.82 -3.86
CA SER A 97 13.12 6.38 -5.13
C SER A 97 12.74 7.24 -6.34
N GLY A 98 11.76 8.12 -6.22
CA GLY A 98 11.17 8.84 -7.34
C GLY A 98 9.75 9.30 -7.04
N TYR A 99 9.10 9.88 -8.05
CA TYR A 99 7.75 10.46 -7.91
C TYR A 99 6.81 10.13 -9.09
N TYR A 100 7.29 9.38 -10.08
CA TYR A 100 6.52 9.12 -11.29
C TYR A 100 5.43 8.08 -11.07
N ASP A 101 5.64 7.13 -10.15
CA ASP A 101 4.61 6.19 -9.72
C ASP A 101 3.53 6.91 -8.89
N GLU A 102 3.88 7.91 -8.08
CA GLU A 102 2.92 8.76 -7.35
C GLU A 102 2.11 9.66 -8.27
N TYR A 103 2.68 10.14 -9.39
CA TYR A 103 1.88 10.82 -10.40
C TYR A 103 0.81 9.90 -10.98
N MET A 104 1.17 8.66 -11.29
CA MET A 104 0.22 7.68 -11.82
C MET A 104 -0.83 7.29 -10.76
N TRP A 105 -0.40 7.03 -9.53
CA TRP A 105 -1.23 6.67 -8.39
C TRP A 105 -2.22 7.79 -7.99
N GLY A 106 -1.71 9.00 -7.77
CA GLY A 106 -2.52 10.16 -7.41
C GLY A 106 -3.50 10.55 -8.50
N ALA A 107 -3.08 10.54 -9.77
CA ALA A 107 -3.98 10.80 -10.90
C ALA A 107 -5.08 9.74 -11.01
N ALA A 108 -4.75 8.45 -10.84
CA ALA A 108 -5.75 7.40 -10.87
C ALA A 108 -6.80 7.59 -9.76
N TRP A 109 -6.39 7.85 -8.52
CA TRP A 109 -7.36 8.08 -7.44
C TRP A 109 -8.18 9.35 -7.61
N LEU A 110 -7.57 10.45 -8.06
CA LEU A 110 -8.30 11.68 -8.36
C LEU A 110 -9.33 11.49 -9.47
N TYR A 111 -9.00 10.69 -10.49
CA TYR A 111 -9.97 10.35 -11.52
C TYR A 111 -11.16 9.59 -10.94
N TYR A 112 -10.92 8.58 -10.09
CA TYR A 112 -12.00 7.83 -9.44
C TYR A 112 -12.85 8.71 -8.52
N ALA A 113 -12.24 9.68 -7.83
CA ALA A 113 -12.94 10.57 -6.91
C ALA A 113 -13.74 11.70 -7.60
N THR A 114 -13.33 12.12 -8.80
CA THR A 114 -13.88 13.34 -9.44
C THR A 114 -14.53 13.11 -10.80
N GLY A 115 -14.21 12.00 -11.48
CA GLY A 115 -14.59 11.77 -12.87
C GLY A 115 -13.88 12.67 -13.88
N ASN A 116 -12.95 13.54 -13.45
CA ASN A 116 -12.29 14.50 -14.32
C ASN A 116 -11.30 13.81 -15.27
N SER A 117 -11.57 13.89 -16.57
CA SER A 117 -10.82 13.18 -17.61
C SER A 117 -9.35 13.62 -17.75
N THR A 118 -8.99 14.80 -17.25
CA THR A 118 -7.59 15.26 -17.23
C THR A 118 -6.71 14.34 -16.38
N TYR A 119 -7.25 13.79 -15.29
CA TYR A 119 -6.52 12.87 -14.41
C TYR A 119 -6.30 11.51 -15.05
N ILE A 120 -7.32 10.89 -15.66
CA ILE A 120 -7.10 9.62 -16.36
C ILE A 120 -6.15 9.79 -17.55
N SER A 121 -6.24 10.90 -18.28
CA SER A 121 -5.33 11.21 -19.38
C SER A 121 -3.87 11.34 -18.92
N LEU A 122 -3.65 11.85 -17.70
CA LEU A 122 -2.33 11.87 -17.08
C LEU A 122 -1.90 10.49 -16.59
N ALA A 123 -2.79 9.75 -15.93
CA ALA A 123 -2.51 8.41 -15.40
C ALA A 123 -2.17 7.40 -16.51
N THR A 124 -2.72 7.59 -17.72
CA THR A 124 -2.43 6.79 -18.92
C THR A 124 -1.45 7.48 -19.86
N ASN A 125 -0.68 8.48 -19.40
CA ASN A 125 0.27 9.17 -20.28
C ASN A 125 1.52 8.29 -20.51
N PRO A 126 1.89 7.98 -21.77
CA PRO A 126 3.04 7.11 -22.06
C PRO A 126 4.37 7.61 -21.49
N SER A 127 4.56 8.93 -21.39
CA SER A 127 5.77 9.51 -20.80
C SER A 127 5.86 9.26 -19.29
N ILE A 128 4.73 9.29 -18.58
CA ILE A 128 4.69 8.95 -17.13
C ILE A 128 5.06 7.48 -16.95
N PHE A 129 4.45 6.58 -17.74
CA PHE A 129 4.78 5.17 -17.70
C PHE A 129 6.26 4.90 -17.98
N LYS A 130 6.82 5.50 -19.04
CA LYS A 130 8.24 5.37 -19.39
C LYS A 130 9.16 5.85 -18.26
N ASN A 131 8.90 7.03 -17.71
CA ASN A 131 9.74 7.63 -16.67
C ASN A 131 9.61 6.93 -15.31
N SER A 132 8.47 6.27 -15.06
CA SER A 132 8.25 5.43 -13.89
C SER A 132 9.02 4.10 -13.94
N LYS A 133 9.69 3.79 -15.07
CA LYS A 133 10.45 2.55 -15.29
C LYS A 133 9.60 1.27 -15.27
N ALA A 134 8.27 1.38 -15.21
CA ALA A 134 7.36 0.23 -15.20
C ALA A 134 7.53 -0.72 -16.42
N TYR A 135 8.05 -0.22 -17.54
CA TYR A 135 8.34 -1.04 -18.73
C TYR A 135 9.48 -2.05 -18.55
N PHE A 136 10.37 -1.86 -17.57
CA PHE A 136 11.52 -2.75 -17.37
C PHE A 136 11.16 -4.10 -16.76
N LEU A 137 9.95 -4.24 -16.20
CA LEU A 137 9.43 -5.50 -15.65
C LEU A 137 10.38 -6.19 -14.66
N THR A 138 11.12 -5.41 -13.86
CA THR A 138 12.01 -5.98 -12.84
C THR A 138 11.19 -6.46 -11.64
N PRO A 139 11.64 -7.51 -10.92
CA PRO A 139 10.92 -8.02 -9.75
C PRO A 139 10.60 -6.93 -8.71
N ASP A 140 11.55 -6.03 -8.42
CA ASP A 140 11.38 -4.96 -7.43
C ASP A 140 10.22 -4.02 -7.75
N LEU A 141 10.01 -3.71 -9.03
CA LEU A 141 8.93 -2.82 -9.45
C LEU A 141 7.55 -3.51 -9.34
N SER A 142 7.51 -4.82 -9.19
CA SER A 142 6.28 -5.60 -8.97
C SER A 142 5.88 -5.72 -7.49
N VAL A 143 6.66 -5.13 -6.57
CA VAL A 143 6.41 -5.19 -5.12
C VAL A 143 5.84 -3.87 -4.61
N LEU A 144 4.58 -3.89 -4.17
CA LEU A 144 3.93 -2.72 -3.57
C LEU A 144 4.57 -2.39 -2.21
N SER A 145 4.87 -1.11 -2.02
CA SER A 145 5.33 -0.58 -0.75
C SER A 145 4.94 0.89 -0.59
N TRP A 146 5.24 1.48 0.56
CA TRP A 146 5.11 2.93 0.75
C TRP A 146 5.93 3.73 -0.29
N ASN A 147 7.03 3.17 -0.79
CA ASN A 147 7.92 3.82 -1.75
C ASN A 147 7.63 3.47 -3.22
N ASN A 148 7.06 2.30 -3.52
CA ASN A 148 6.73 1.88 -4.89
C ASN A 148 5.23 1.61 -5.04
N LYS A 149 4.52 2.46 -5.79
CA LYS A 149 3.06 2.36 -6.01
C LYS A 149 2.69 1.72 -7.35
N LEU A 150 3.68 1.44 -8.21
CA LEU A 150 3.46 0.91 -9.55
C LEU A 150 2.49 -0.28 -9.64
N PRO A 151 2.67 -1.38 -8.90
CA PRO A 151 1.82 -2.57 -9.08
C PRO A 151 0.37 -2.29 -8.65
N ALA A 152 0.17 -1.48 -7.61
CA ALA A 152 -1.17 -1.08 -7.17
C ALA A 152 -1.84 -0.10 -8.14
N ALA A 153 -1.10 0.90 -8.62
CA ALA A 153 -1.61 1.87 -9.59
C ALA A 153 -1.99 1.21 -10.92
N MET A 154 -1.18 0.27 -11.42
CA MET A 154 -1.51 -0.51 -12.62
C MET A 154 -2.70 -1.44 -12.40
N LEU A 155 -2.84 -2.07 -11.22
CA LEU A 155 -4.02 -2.87 -10.88
C LEU A 155 -5.28 -1.98 -10.83
N LEU A 156 -5.20 -0.77 -10.29
CA LEU A 156 -6.32 0.18 -10.26
C LEU A 156 -6.73 0.62 -11.68
N LEU A 157 -5.76 0.86 -12.57
CA LEU A 157 -6.05 1.18 -13.97
C LEU A 157 -6.56 -0.05 -14.74
N THR A 158 -6.12 -1.26 -14.37
CA THR A 158 -6.67 -2.52 -14.89
C THR A 158 -8.14 -2.69 -14.51
N ARG A 159 -8.55 -2.31 -13.29
CA ARG A 159 -9.96 -2.28 -12.88
C ARG A 159 -10.79 -1.41 -13.81
N PHE A 160 -10.30 -0.20 -14.10
CA PHE A 160 -10.96 0.74 -15.00
C PHE A 160 -11.17 0.14 -16.39
N ARG A 161 -10.13 -0.50 -16.94
CA ARG A 161 -10.22 -1.21 -18.23
C ARG A 161 -11.23 -2.35 -18.20
N MET A 162 -11.15 -3.22 -17.19
CA MET A 162 -11.97 -4.43 -17.11
C MET A 162 -13.45 -4.10 -16.95
N PHE A 163 -13.80 -3.13 -16.12
CA PHE A 163 -15.20 -2.89 -15.75
C PHE A 163 -15.89 -1.85 -16.61
N LEU A 164 -15.17 -0.81 -17.03
CA LEU A 164 -15.76 0.29 -17.80
C LEU A 164 -15.41 0.24 -19.30
N ASN A 165 -14.35 -0.48 -19.68
CA ASN A 165 -13.91 -0.63 -21.07
C ASN A 165 -13.96 0.70 -21.89
N PRO A 166 -13.18 1.71 -21.48
CA PRO A 166 -13.33 3.08 -21.97
C PRO A 166 -12.94 3.27 -23.45
N GLY A 167 -12.21 2.34 -24.05
CA GLY A 167 -11.75 2.46 -25.44
C GLY A 167 -10.74 3.59 -25.66
N TYR A 168 -10.77 4.17 -26.86
CA TYR A 168 -9.89 5.28 -27.25
C TYR A 168 -10.16 6.55 -26.42
N PRO A 169 -9.14 7.32 -25.99
CA PRO A 169 -7.70 7.18 -26.29
C PRO A 169 -6.91 6.36 -25.27
N TYR A 170 -7.56 5.72 -24.31
CA TYR A 170 -6.90 5.12 -23.14
C TYR A 170 -6.50 3.65 -23.34
N GLU A 171 -7.16 2.95 -24.27
CA GLU A 171 -7.08 1.49 -24.40
C GLU A 171 -5.66 0.95 -24.55
N ASP A 172 -4.79 1.57 -25.35
CA ASP A 172 -3.43 1.05 -25.57
C ASP A 172 -2.62 0.97 -24.28
N MET A 173 -2.67 2.03 -23.47
CA MET A 173 -1.96 2.09 -22.20
C MET A 173 -2.63 1.22 -21.13
N LEU A 174 -3.96 1.20 -21.10
CA LEU A 174 -4.70 0.33 -20.18
C LEU A 174 -4.44 -1.16 -20.46
N LYS A 175 -4.36 -1.56 -21.74
CA LYS A 175 -4.00 -2.91 -22.15
C LYS A 175 -2.58 -3.26 -21.68
N MET A 176 -1.64 -2.32 -21.79
CA MET A 176 -0.29 -2.48 -21.25
C MET A 176 -0.32 -2.70 -19.73
N TYR A 177 -1.02 -1.87 -18.96
CA TYR A 177 -1.14 -2.03 -17.51
C TYR A 177 -1.76 -3.37 -17.12
N HIS A 178 -2.79 -3.81 -17.85
CA HIS A 178 -3.39 -5.12 -17.63
C HIS A 178 -2.39 -6.25 -17.88
N ASN A 179 -1.58 -6.17 -18.95
CA ASN A 179 -0.54 -7.16 -19.22
C ASN A 179 0.53 -7.19 -18.11
N VAL A 180 1.04 -6.03 -17.68
CA VAL A 180 2.02 -5.93 -16.59
C VAL A 180 1.45 -6.45 -15.26
N THR A 181 0.19 -6.13 -14.98
CA THR A 181 -0.54 -6.65 -13.80
C THR A 181 -0.64 -8.18 -13.86
N SER A 182 -1.00 -8.74 -15.02
CA SER A 182 -1.07 -10.19 -15.23
C SER A 182 0.27 -10.85 -14.96
N LEU A 183 1.37 -10.29 -15.48
CA LEU A 183 2.74 -10.78 -15.25
C LEU A 183 3.18 -10.64 -13.79
N THR A 184 2.75 -9.58 -13.11
CA THR A 184 2.98 -9.41 -11.66
C THR A 184 2.30 -10.51 -10.85
N MET A 185 1.06 -10.89 -11.19
CA MET A 185 0.40 -12.00 -10.51
C MET A 185 1.06 -13.35 -10.81
N CYS A 186 1.59 -13.51 -12.03
CA CYS A 186 2.41 -14.68 -12.36
C CYS A 186 3.69 -14.73 -11.51
N SER A 187 4.40 -13.61 -11.33
CA SER A 187 5.67 -13.59 -10.59
C SER A 187 5.53 -14.01 -9.12
N TYR A 188 4.35 -13.78 -8.54
CA TYR A 188 4.01 -14.22 -7.19
C TYR A 188 3.83 -15.73 -7.04
N LEU A 189 3.72 -16.50 -8.13
CA LEU A 189 3.51 -17.94 -8.02
C LEU A 189 4.84 -18.70 -8.04
N HIS A 190 5.05 -19.54 -7.02
CA HIS A 190 6.28 -20.31 -6.80
C HIS A 190 6.82 -21.00 -8.07
N LYS A 191 5.94 -21.54 -8.92
CA LYS A 191 6.32 -22.28 -10.13
C LYS A 191 7.11 -21.47 -11.17
N PHE A 192 7.05 -20.14 -11.15
CA PHE A 192 7.74 -19.30 -12.12
C PHE A 192 9.12 -18.84 -11.64
N ASN A 193 9.50 -19.14 -10.39
CA ASN A 193 10.83 -18.86 -9.82
C ASN A 193 11.29 -17.40 -10.00
N VAL A 194 10.37 -16.43 -10.00
CA VAL A 194 10.72 -15.00 -10.07
C VAL A 194 11.20 -14.48 -8.72
N PHE A 195 10.56 -14.91 -7.63
CA PHE A 195 10.97 -14.63 -6.26
C PHE A 195 11.42 -15.91 -5.57
N ASN A 196 12.35 -15.76 -4.62
CA ASN A 196 12.73 -16.83 -3.71
C ASN A 196 11.63 -17.08 -2.66
N TRP A 197 11.67 -18.26 -2.06
CA TRP A 197 10.73 -18.67 -1.03
C TRP A 197 11.46 -19.29 0.15
N THR A 198 10.96 -19.07 1.36
CA THR A 198 11.42 -19.78 2.54
C THR A 198 10.97 -21.25 2.48
N ARG A 199 11.59 -22.12 3.28
CA ARG A 199 11.18 -23.53 3.34
C ARG A 199 9.77 -23.69 3.91
N GLY A 200 9.34 -22.75 4.75
CA GLY A 200 8.00 -22.66 5.30
C GLY A 200 6.94 -22.11 4.34
N GLY A 201 7.30 -21.69 3.13
CA GLY A 201 6.34 -21.21 2.13
C GLY A 201 6.02 -19.71 2.19
N LEU A 202 6.91 -18.89 2.76
CA LEU A 202 6.83 -17.43 2.68
C LEU A 202 7.57 -16.91 1.44
N ILE A 203 6.93 -16.07 0.63
CA ILE A 203 7.58 -15.42 -0.50
C ILE A 203 8.56 -14.33 -0.04
N GLN A 204 9.75 -14.26 -0.66
CA GLN A 204 10.81 -13.30 -0.31
C GLN A 204 10.83 -12.11 -1.29
N LEU A 205 9.88 -11.18 -1.12
CA LEU A 205 9.69 -10.01 -1.99
C LEU A 205 10.73 -8.89 -1.78
N ASN A 206 11.50 -8.96 -0.69
CA ASN A 206 12.57 -8.02 -0.35
C ASN A 206 13.94 -8.70 -0.34
N HIS A 207 14.16 -9.68 -1.21
CA HIS A 207 15.44 -10.40 -1.36
C HIS A 207 15.96 -11.06 -0.07
N GLY A 208 15.04 -11.50 0.80
CA GLY A 208 15.38 -12.15 2.07
C GLY A 208 15.92 -11.19 3.14
N GLN A 209 15.77 -9.88 2.95
CA GLN A 209 16.08 -8.88 3.97
C GLN A 209 15.03 -8.90 5.10
N PRO A 210 15.32 -8.30 6.26
CA PRO A 210 14.36 -8.18 7.37
C PRO A 210 13.09 -7.40 7.03
N GLN A 211 12.10 -7.44 7.92
CA GLN A 211 10.81 -6.74 7.78
C GLN A 211 10.02 -7.09 6.51
N SER A 212 10.01 -8.39 6.16
CA SER A 212 9.45 -8.89 4.90
C SER A 212 7.90 -8.89 4.88
N LEU A 213 7.25 -9.02 6.04
CA LEU A 213 5.79 -9.26 6.09
C LEU A 213 4.94 -8.13 5.51
N GLN A 214 5.41 -6.89 5.53
CA GLN A 214 4.71 -5.77 4.88
C GLN A 214 4.51 -6.01 3.37
N TYR A 215 5.54 -6.54 2.70
CA TYR A 215 5.50 -6.80 1.26
C TYR A 215 4.65 -8.01 0.95
N VAL A 216 4.73 -9.04 1.81
CA VAL A 216 3.93 -10.26 1.71
C VAL A 216 2.45 -9.96 1.84
N ALA A 217 2.06 -9.17 2.85
CA ALA A 217 0.68 -8.75 3.04
C ALA A 217 0.15 -7.93 1.85
N ASN A 218 0.96 -7.00 1.34
CA ASN A 218 0.63 -6.23 0.13
C ASN A 218 0.44 -7.12 -1.09
N ALA A 219 1.33 -8.07 -1.34
CA ALA A 219 1.22 -8.99 -2.48
C ALA A 219 -0.01 -9.91 -2.36
N ALA A 220 -0.31 -10.40 -1.15
CA ALA A 220 -1.52 -11.17 -0.89
C ALA A 220 -2.78 -10.36 -1.18
N PHE A 221 -2.84 -9.10 -0.75
CA PHE A 221 -3.94 -8.19 -1.07
C PHE A 221 -4.09 -7.97 -2.57
N LEU A 222 -3.02 -7.61 -3.29
CA LEU A 222 -3.08 -7.37 -4.73
C LEU A 222 -3.53 -8.62 -5.51
N ALA A 223 -3.02 -9.80 -5.12
CA ALA A 223 -3.41 -11.08 -5.71
C ALA A 223 -4.89 -11.40 -5.47
N SER A 224 -5.38 -11.24 -4.24
CA SER A 224 -6.79 -11.46 -3.92
C SER A 224 -7.69 -10.48 -4.68
N LEU A 225 -7.31 -9.21 -4.72
CA LEU A 225 -8.09 -8.17 -5.40
C LEU A 225 -8.17 -8.40 -6.93
N TYR A 226 -7.09 -8.82 -7.56
CA TYR A 226 -7.11 -9.17 -8.98
C TYR A 226 -7.93 -10.43 -9.27
N ALA A 227 -7.87 -11.42 -8.38
CA ALA A 227 -8.75 -12.58 -8.44
C ALA A 227 -10.23 -12.18 -8.37
N ASP A 228 -10.59 -11.25 -7.48
CA ASP A 228 -11.96 -10.74 -7.38
C ASP A 228 -12.39 -10.01 -8.66
N TYR A 229 -11.49 -9.30 -9.34
CA TYR A 229 -11.82 -8.67 -10.63
C TYR A 229 -12.18 -9.70 -11.69
N MET A 230 -11.45 -10.81 -11.74
CA MET A 230 -11.72 -11.88 -12.68
C MET A 230 -13.04 -12.59 -12.38
N GLU A 231 -13.31 -12.90 -11.11
CA GLU A 231 -14.56 -13.54 -10.70
C GLU A 231 -15.77 -12.69 -11.08
N VAL A 232 -15.73 -11.38 -10.79
CA VAL A 232 -16.83 -10.46 -11.12
C VAL A 232 -17.03 -10.33 -12.64
N MET A 233 -15.97 -10.48 -13.44
CA MET A 233 -16.04 -10.46 -14.90
C MET A 233 -16.35 -11.83 -15.52
N GLY A 234 -16.51 -12.90 -14.72
CA GLY A 234 -16.72 -14.26 -15.22
C GLY A 234 -15.51 -14.86 -15.94
N VAL A 235 -14.30 -14.38 -15.64
CA VAL A 235 -13.05 -14.88 -16.20
C VAL A 235 -12.47 -15.96 -15.26
N PRO A 236 -12.37 -17.24 -15.69
CA PRO A 236 -11.98 -18.33 -14.77
C PRO A 236 -10.47 -18.38 -14.47
N GLY A 237 -9.65 -17.65 -15.22
CA GLY A 237 -8.20 -17.64 -15.10
C GLY A 237 -7.54 -16.91 -16.26
N TRP A 238 -6.21 -16.91 -16.28
CA TRP A 238 -5.41 -16.28 -17.33
C TRP A 238 -4.16 -17.11 -17.64
N TYR A 239 -3.45 -16.73 -18.70
CA TYR A 239 -2.22 -17.39 -19.10
C TYR A 239 -0.99 -16.63 -18.62
N CYS A 240 -0.09 -17.35 -17.96
CA CYS A 240 1.28 -16.93 -17.67
C CYS A 240 2.20 -17.59 -18.70
N GLY A 241 2.45 -16.90 -19.82
CA GLY A 241 3.10 -17.51 -20.98
C GLY A 241 2.21 -18.62 -21.58
N SER A 242 2.72 -19.85 -21.64
CA SER A 242 1.95 -21.02 -22.10
C SER A 242 1.17 -21.73 -20.99
N THR A 243 1.32 -21.31 -19.73
CA THR A 243 0.71 -21.99 -18.57
C THR A 243 -0.59 -21.32 -18.16
N TYR A 244 -1.69 -22.06 -18.17
CA TYR A 244 -2.97 -21.60 -17.62
C TYR A 244 -2.94 -21.58 -16.09
N ILE A 245 -3.40 -20.48 -15.49
CA ILE A 245 -3.55 -20.28 -14.05
C ILE A 245 -5.01 -19.94 -13.76
N SER A 246 -5.64 -20.74 -12.90
CA SER A 246 -7.01 -20.48 -12.44
C SER A 246 -7.03 -19.34 -11.43
N VAL A 247 -8.17 -18.64 -11.34
CA VAL A 247 -8.40 -17.65 -10.27
C VAL A 247 -8.24 -18.28 -8.88
N SER A 248 -8.70 -19.52 -8.71
CA SER A 248 -8.55 -20.26 -7.46
C SER A 248 -7.09 -20.47 -7.03
N ALA A 249 -6.17 -20.63 -7.98
CA ALA A 249 -4.74 -20.76 -7.67
C ALA A 249 -4.15 -19.44 -7.14
N LEU A 250 -4.62 -18.30 -7.65
CA LEU A 250 -4.20 -16.98 -7.17
C LEU A 250 -4.76 -16.68 -5.77
N LYS A 251 -6.04 -17.00 -5.52
CA LYS A 251 -6.63 -16.91 -4.18
C LYS A 251 -5.95 -17.84 -3.17
N ALA A 252 -5.55 -19.05 -3.60
CA ALA A 252 -4.79 -19.97 -2.76
C ALA A 252 -3.40 -19.42 -2.40
N PHE A 253 -2.72 -18.75 -3.34
CA PHE A 253 -1.49 -18.01 -3.04
C PHE A 253 -1.75 -16.94 -1.97
N ALA A 254 -2.70 -16.03 -2.19
CA ALA A 254 -2.99 -14.94 -1.25
C ALA A 254 -3.34 -15.48 0.15
N THR A 255 -4.21 -16.49 0.21
CA THR A 255 -4.58 -17.18 1.45
C THR A 255 -3.38 -17.79 2.15
N SER A 256 -2.49 -18.48 1.42
CA SER A 256 -1.31 -19.11 2.01
C SER A 256 -0.37 -18.11 2.71
N GLN A 257 -0.24 -16.91 2.15
CA GLN A 257 0.63 -15.88 2.69
C GLN A 257 0.04 -15.25 3.95
N ILE A 258 -1.27 -15.01 3.98
CA ILE A 258 -1.95 -14.53 5.19
C ILE A 258 -2.02 -15.62 6.26
N ASP A 259 -2.30 -16.87 5.90
CA ASP A 259 -2.22 -18.02 6.82
C ASP A 259 -0.84 -18.14 7.47
N TYR A 260 0.24 -17.94 6.69
CA TYR A 260 1.60 -17.91 7.22
C TYR A 260 1.75 -16.81 8.28
N ILE A 261 1.28 -15.59 8.02
CA ILE A 261 1.28 -14.48 8.99
C ILE A 261 0.45 -14.82 10.24
N LEU A 262 -0.67 -15.50 10.07
CA LEU A 262 -1.60 -15.84 11.15
C LEU A 262 -1.15 -17.02 12.01
N GLY A 263 -0.23 -17.87 11.52
CA GLY A 263 0.40 -18.91 12.34
C GLY A 263 0.73 -20.23 11.64
N LYS A 264 0.36 -20.39 10.36
CA LYS A 264 0.67 -21.56 9.53
C LYS A 264 2.10 -21.46 8.98
N ASN A 265 3.06 -21.39 9.89
CA ASN A 265 4.48 -21.26 9.60
C ASN A 265 5.29 -22.26 10.46
N PRO A 266 6.57 -22.51 10.14
CA PRO A 266 7.41 -23.44 10.89
C PRO A 266 7.52 -23.13 12.40
N MET A 267 7.38 -21.86 12.78
CA MET A 267 7.42 -21.42 14.17
C MET A 267 6.11 -21.68 14.94
N LYS A 268 5.03 -22.07 14.24
CA LYS A 268 3.66 -22.28 14.74
C LYS A 268 3.20 -21.10 15.60
N MET A 269 3.48 -19.88 15.13
CA MET A 269 3.19 -18.63 15.86
C MET A 269 2.58 -17.59 14.95
N SER A 270 1.60 -16.84 15.44
CA SER A 270 1.16 -15.64 14.75
C SER A 270 2.26 -14.59 14.76
N TYR A 271 2.35 -13.81 13.69
CA TYR A 271 3.14 -12.58 13.64
C TYR A 271 2.29 -11.32 13.88
N ILE A 272 1.02 -11.49 14.27
CA ILE A 272 0.14 -10.42 14.75
C ILE A 272 0.07 -10.49 16.27
N VAL A 273 0.45 -9.39 16.92
CA VAL A 273 0.46 -9.29 18.38
C VAL A 273 -0.97 -9.45 18.93
N GLY A 274 -1.14 -10.31 19.92
CA GLY A 274 -2.42 -10.58 20.55
C GLY A 274 -3.36 -11.52 19.78
N PHE A 275 -2.91 -12.09 18.65
CA PHE A 275 -3.69 -13.06 17.87
C PHE A 275 -3.13 -14.48 17.99
N GLY A 276 -4.03 -15.46 18.10
CA GLY A 276 -3.66 -16.87 18.27
C GLY A 276 -3.02 -17.21 19.63
N ASN A 277 -2.60 -18.47 19.80
CA ASN A 277 -2.10 -18.97 21.08
C ASN A 277 -0.61 -18.62 21.34
N LYS A 278 0.14 -18.29 20.29
CA LYS A 278 1.57 -17.96 20.35
C LYS A 278 1.84 -16.77 19.43
N PHE A 279 2.30 -15.65 19.99
CA PHE A 279 2.55 -14.39 19.28
C PHE A 279 3.73 -13.62 19.94
N PRO A 280 4.35 -12.64 19.25
CA PRO A 280 5.45 -11.83 19.79
C PRO A 280 5.04 -11.04 21.03
N ARG A 281 5.87 -11.09 22.07
CA ARG A 281 5.64 -10.38 23.34
C ARG A 281 6.69 -9.30 23.61
N HIS A 282 7.77 -9.24 22.83
CA HIS A 282 8.87 -8.28 22.99
C HIS A 282 8.94 -7.34 21.79
N VAL A 283 7.83 -6.63 21.52
CA VAL A 283 7.68 -5.75 20.36
C VAL A 283 8.54 -4.49 20.51
N HIS A 284 9.27 -4.10 19.46
CA HIS A 284 10.07 -2.86 19.39
C HIS A 284 9.16 -1.63 19.35
N HIS A 285 8.50 -1.32 20.47
CA HIS A 285 7.51 -0.24 20.56
C HIS A 285 7.55 0.43 21.94
N ARG A 286 7.86 1.74 21.95
CA ARG A 286 8.13 2.52 23.17
C ARG A 286 6.95 2.50 24.14
N GLY A 287 5.74 2.85 23.68
CA GLY A 287 4.53 2.84 24.50
C GLY A 287 4.08 1.43 24.95
N ALA A 288 4.42 0.39 24.18
CA ALA A 288 4.05 -0.98 24.54
C ALA A 288 4.98 -1.53 25.63
N SER A 289 6.27 -1.19 25.54
CA SER A 289 7.31 -1.66 26.45
C SER A 289 7.38 -0.93 27.79
N THR A 290 6.83 0.28 27.87
CA THR A 290 6.89 1.11 29.09
C THR A 290 5.61 0.93 29.92
N PRO A 291 5.68 0.59 31.21
CA PRO A 291 4.49 0.42 32.04
C PRO A 291 3.63 1.67 32.13
N ASN A 292 2.32 1.48 32.24
CA ASN A 292 1.40 2.56 32.57
C ASN A 292 1.23 2.68 34.09
N ASP A 293 2.29 3.10 34.79
CA ASP A 293 2.32 3.24 36.25
C ASP A 293 2.22 4.70 36.73
N HIS A 294 1.80 5.60 35.84
CA HIS A 294 1.72 7.05 36.07
C HIS A 294 3.04 7.71 36.52
N LYS A 295 4.18 7.05 36.29
CA LYS A 295 5.51 7.63 36.56
C LYS A 295 6.12 8.18 35.28
N HIS A 296 6.68 9.38 35.38
CA HIS A 296 7.46 9.96 34.30
C HIS A 296 8.76 9.20 34.10
N TYR A 297 9.07 8.84 32.85
CA TYR A 297 10.35 8.25 32.45
C TYR A 297 11.10 9.20 31.52
N SER A 298 12.30 9.63 31.92
CA SER A 298 13.14 10.46 31.07
C SER A 298 13.63 9.73 29.82
N CYS A 299 14.14 10.50 28.85
CA CYS A 299 14.63 10.06 27.55
C CYS A 299 15.49 8.78 27.60
N THR A 300 16.50 8.74 28.47
CA THR A 300 17.35 7.56 28.66
C THR A 300 16.88 6.66 29.79
N GLY A 301 16.04 7.17 30.70
CA GLY A 301 15.47 6.42 31.81
C GLY A 301 14.60 5.24 31.35
N GLY A 302 13.94 5.35 30.19
CA GLY A 302 13.19 4.23 29.61
C GLY A 302 14.03 3.25 28.78
N TRP A 303 15.34 3.46 28.60
CA TRP A 303 16.21 2.41 28.02
C TRP A 303 16.17 1.10 28.84
N LYS A 304 15.90 1.18 30.15
CA LYS A 304 15.65 0.00 30.98
C LYS A 304 14.44 -0.82 30.49
N TRP A 305 13.43 -0.17 29.92
CA TRP A 305 12.26 -0.82 29.33
C TRP A 305 12.56 -1.37 27.96
N ARG A 306 13.32 -0.65 27.13
CA ARG A 306 13.87 -1.19 25.86
C ARG A 306 14.63 -2.49 26.10
N ASP A 307 15.47 -2.49 27.13
CA ASP A 307 16.47 -3.53 27.36
C ASP A 307 15.98 -4.64 28.32
N SER A 308 14.77 -4.51 28.85
CA SER A 308 14.17 -5.49 29.75
C SER A 308 13.96 -6.85 29.08
N PRO A 309 14.30 -7.97 29.74
CA PRO A 309 14.00 -9.31 29.25
C PRO A 309 12.53 -9.70 29.45
N ASN A 310 11.75 -8.89 30.19
CA ASN A 310 10.34 -9.17 30.41
C ASN A 310 9.51 -8.82 29.16
N PRO A 311 8.37 -9.48 28.96
CA PRO A 311 7.37 -9.09 27.96
C PRO A 311 6.99 -7.61 28.06
N ASN A 312 6.54 -7.04 26.94
CA ASN A 312 5.93 -5.72 26.94
C ASN A 312 4.75 -5.69 27.93
N PRO A 313 4.70 -4.75 28.90
CA PRO A 313 3.60 -4.67 29.86
C PRO A 313 2.26 -4.34 29.21
N ASN A 314 2.26 -3.61 28.08
CA ASN A 314 1.05 -3.31 27.33
C ASN A 314 1.05 -4.10 26.02
N THR A 315 0.01 -4.89 25.79
CA THR A 315 -0.15 -5.64 24.54
C THR A 315 -0.68 -4.71 23.45
N ILE A 316 0.08 -4.55 22.36
CA ILE A 316 -0.32 -3.76 21.19
C ILE A 316 -1.10 -4.63 20.19
N THR A 317 -2.30 -5.03 20.59
CA THR A 317 -3.14 -5.97 19.85
C THR A 317 -3.36 -5.53 18.40
N GLY A 318 -3.20 -6.46 17.46
CA GLY A 318 -3.38 -6.23 16.03
C GLY A 318 -2.13 -5.75 15.29
N ALA A 319 -1.05 -5.40 16.00
CA ALA A 319 0.18 -4.98 15.35
C ALA A 319 0.91 -6.17 14.71
N MET A 320 1.09 -6.13 13.39
CA MET A 320 1.98 -7.03 12.66
C MET A 320 3.43 -6.62 12.83
N VAL A 321 4.28 -7.55 13.29
CA VAL A 321 5.72 -7.33 13.41
C VAL A 321 6.45 -7.50 12.06
N GLY A 322 7.73 -7.15 12.00
CA GLY A 322 8.56 -7.32 10.79
C GLY A 322 8.64 -8.76 10.25
N GLY A 323 8.57 -9.74 11.15
CA GLY A 323 8.46 -11.17 10.82
C GLY A 323 9.78 -11.92 10.75
N PRO A 324 9.80 -13.14 10.18
CA PRO A 324 10.95 -14.02 10.23
C PRO A 324 12.02 -13.63 9.22
N ASP A 325 13.20 -14.23 9.37
CA ASP A 325 14.26 -14.18 8.38
C ASP A 325 13.99 -15.13 7.18
N ARG A 326 14.91 -15.14 6.22
CA ARG A 326 14.85 -16.00 5.02
C ARG A 326 14.86 -17.51 5.30
N PHE A 327 15.05 -17.95 6.54
CA PHE A 327 15.08 -19.34 6.99
C PHE A 327 13.92 -19.68 7.94
N ASP A 328 12.85 -18.87 7.92
CA ASP A 328 11.68 -19.02 8.78
C ASP A 328 11.97 -18.86 10.28
N GLN A 329 13.15 -18.33 10.67
CA GLN A 329 13.49 -18.10 12.07
C GLN A 329 12.98 -16.74 12.53
N PHE A 330 12.45 -16.69 13.76
CA PHE A 330 11.97 -15.45 14.36
C PHE A 330 12.56 -15.26 15.75
N HIS A 331 13.14 -14.09 15.99
CA HIS A 331 13.72 -13.71 17.28
C HIS A 331 12.83 -12.66 17.96
N ASP A 332 12.04 -13.07 18.95
CA ASP A 332 11.20 -12.17 19.75
C ASP A 332 12.05 -11.36 20.74
N SER A 333 12.74 -10.35 20.22
CA SER A 333 13.58 -9.44 21.00
C SER A 333 13.26 -7.99 20.70
N ARG A 334 12.99 -7.21 21.75
CA ARG A 334 12.65 -5.79 21.65
C ARG A 334 13.78 -4.95 21.07
N LYS A 335 15.03 -5.37 21.23
CA LYS A 335 16.19 -4.68 20.64
C LYS A 335 16.30 -4.89 19.13
N ASN A 336 15.66 -5.94 18.61
CA ASN A 336 15.83 -6.39 17.24
C ASN A 336 14.66 -5.93 16.36
N TYR A 337 14.69 -4.65 16.00
CA TYR A 337 13.65 -4.01 15.18
C TYR A 337 13.42 -4.73 13.83
N ASN A 338 14.46 -5.37 13.28
CA ASN A 338 14.37 -6.22 12.08
C ASN A 338 13.26 -7.29 12.14
N PHE A 339 12.95 -7.82 13.32
CA PHE A 339 11.93 -8.85 13.53
C PHE A 339 10.69 -8.30 14.23
N THR A 340 10.87 -7.44 15.22
CA THR A 340 9.82 -7.09 16.19
C THR A 340 9.26 -5.68 16.03
N GLU A 341 9.68 -4.92 15.03
CA GLU A 341 9.12 -3.60 14.73
C GLU A 341 7.81 -3.71 13.95
N PRO A 342 6.70 -3.16 14.47
CA PRO A 342 5.49 -3.00 13.70
C PRO A 342 5.49 -1.64 12.98
N THR A 343 4.93 -1.60 11.78
CA THR A 343 4.80 -0.35 11.00
C THR A 343 3.35 -0.10 10.58
N LEU A 344 2.99 1.18 10.39
CA LEU A 344 1.68 1.53 9.82
C LEU A 344 1.55 1.00 8.38
N ALA A 345 2.61 1.10 7.58
CA ALA A 345 2.62 0.61 6.21
C ALA A 345 2.36 -0.91 6.13
N GLY A 346 2.98 -1.70 7.02
CA GLY A 346 2.73 -3.15 7.07
C GLY A 346 1.30 -3.49 7.48
N ASN A 347 0.76 -2.80 8.49
CA ASN A 347 -0.62 -3.05 8.94
C ASN A 347 -1.67 -2.59 7.92
N ALA A 348 -1.40 -1.54 7.13
CA ALA A 348 -2.30 -1.12 6.05
C ALA A 348 -2.51 -2.25 5.02
N GLY A 349 -1.43 -2.89 4.58
CA GLY A 349 -1.47 -4.06 3.70
C GLY A 349 -2.17 -5.27 4.33
N LEU A 350 -1.88 -5.54 5.61
CA LEU A 350 -2.50 -6.64 6.35
C LEU A 350 -4.02 -6.48 6.44
N VAL A 351 -4.52 -5.32 6.84
CA VAL A 351 -5.97 -5.07 6.97
C VAL A 351 -6.65 -5.21 5.60
N ALA A 352 -6.05 -4.66 4.55
CA ALA A 352 -6.58 -4.79 3.19
C ALA A 352 -6.64 -6.26 2.73
N ALA A 353 -5.58 -7.04 2.98
CA ALA A 353 -5.54 -8.46 2.64
C ALA A 353 -6.57 -9.27 3.43
N LEU A 354 -6.69 -9.04 4.74
CA LEU A 354 -7.68 -9.70 5.59
C LEU A 354 -9.10 -9.42 5.09
N ILE A 355 -9.44 -8.16 4.80
CA ILE A 355 -10.76 -7.80 4.24
C ILE A 355 -10.99 -8.52 2.91
N SER A 356 -10.02 -8.49 1.99
CA SER A 356 -10.17 -9.11 0.67
C SER A 356 -10.35 -10.64 0.69
N LEU A 357 -9.82 -11.31 1.71
CA LEU A 357 -9.90 -12.77 1.86
C LEU A 357 -11.03 -13.22 2.78
N THR A 358 -11.69 -12.29 3.47
CA THR A 358 -12.77 -12.61 4.40
C THR A 358 -14.10 -12.74 3.66
N SER A 359 -14.81 -13.84 3.87
CA SER A 359 -16.12 -14.11 3.26
C SER A 359 -17.30 -13.52 4.03
N THR A 360 -17.09 -13.05 5.27
CA THR A 360 -18.17 -12.57 6.16
C THR A 360 -18.73 -11.21 5.77
N THR A 361 -18.04 -10.42 4.95
CA THR A 361 -18.47 -9.09 4.50
C THR A 361 -19.19 -9.11 3.13
N GLY A 362 -19.45 -10.30 2.58
CA GLY A 362 -20.04 -10.50 1.25
C GLY A 362 -19.08 -11.18 0.29
N SER A 363 -19.61 -11.75 -0.80
CA SER A 363 -18.81 -12.34 -1.87
C SER A 363 -18.60 -11.33 -3.00
N GLY A 364 -17.35 -10.97 -3.26
CA GLY A 364 -16.96 -10.13 -4.39
C GLY A 364 -16.78 -8.66 -4.05
N ILE A 365 -16.48 -7.87 -5.08
CA ILE A 365 -16.19 -6.44 -4.97
C ILE A 365 -17.34 -5.59 -5.50
N ASP A 366 -17.52 -4.42 -4.92
CA ASP A 366 -18.44 -3.41 -5.45
C ASP A 366 -17.87 -2.82 -6.75
N LYS A 367 -18.53 -3.14 -7.87
CA LYS A 367 -18.15 -2.67 -9.20
C LYS A 367 -18.71 -1.29 -9.55
N ASN A 368 -19.62 -0.74 -8.76
CA ASN A 368 -20.36 0.47 -9.09
C ASN A 368 -19.92 1.66 -8.24
N THR A 369 -19.88 1.52 -6.91
CA THR A 369 -19.67 2.66 -6.00
C THR A 369 -18.36 3.36 -6.25
N ILE A 370 -17.30 2.60 -6.58
CA ILE A 370 -15.99 3.20 -6.81
C ILE A 370 -15.91 4.06 -8.09
N PHE A 371 -16.90 3.93 -8.98
CA PHE A 371 -17.02 4.73 -10.19
C PHE A 371 -18.18 5.73 -10.14
N SER A 372 -18.76 5.98 -8.95
CA SER A 372 -19.94 6.84 -8.80
C SER A 372 -19.73 8.27 -9.33
N ALA A 373 -18.49 8.77 -9.28
CA ALA A 373 -18.12 10.07 -9.81
C ALA A 373 -17.78 10.07 -11.31
N ILE A 374 -17.61 8.91 -11.94
CA ILE A 374 -17.19 8.80 -13.35
C ILE A 374 -18.42 8.93 -14.26
N PRO A 375 -18.44 9.91 -15.19
CA PRO A 375 -19.52 10.03 -16.16
C PRO A 375 -19.62 8.79 -17.07
N PRO A 376 -20.82 8.45 -17.58
CA PRO A 376 -20.97 7.39 -18.58
C PRO A 376 -20.06 7.61 -19.80
N LEU A 377 -19.33 6.57 -20.21
CA LEU A 377 -18.26 6.63 -21.22
C LEU A 377 -18.71 6.38 -22.67
N GLY A 378 -20.02 6.32 -22.94
CA GLY A 378 -20.59 6.07 -24.27
C GLY A 378 -21.21 7.32 -24.92
N PRO A 379 -21.51 7.31 -26.24
CA PRO A 379 -22.26 8.40 -26.85
C PRO A 379 -23.62 8.51 -26.16
N GLN A 380 -24.01 9.71 -25.71
CA GLN A 380 -25.41 9.97 -25.43
C GLN A 380 -26.20 9.57 -26.68
N ASN A 381 -27.22 8.73 -26.56
CA ASN A 381 -28.11 8.43 -27.68
C ASN A 381 -28.44 9.76 -28.38
N PRO A 382 -28.30 9.88 -29.71
CA PRO A 382 -28.71 11.09 -30.39
C PRO A 382 -30.17 11.38 -30.01
N PRO A 383 -30.56 12.65 -29.80
CA PRO A 383 -31.95 12.98 -29.53
C PRO A 383 -32.83 12.35 -30.62
N PRO A 384 -34.03 11.86 -30.29
CA PRO A 384 -34.92 11.24 -31.26
C PRO A 384 -35.08 12.18 -32.48
N PRO A 385 -35.07 11.63 -33.71
CA PRO A 385 -35.22 12.45 -34.90
C PRO A 385 -36.47 13.32 -34.79
N PRO A 386 -36.44 14.58 -35.29
CA PRO A 386 -37.59 15.45 -35.24
C PRO A 386 -38.82 14.72 -35.82
N PRO A 387 -40.02 14.90 -35.25
CA PRO A 387 -41.22 14.28 -35.77
C PRO A 387 -41.38 14.62 -37.26
N TRP A 388 -41.58 13.58 -38.07
CA TRP A 388 -41.70 13.69 -39.52
C TRP A 388 -42.79 14.71 -39.87
N LYS A 389 -42.43 15.76 -40.62
CA LYS A 389 -43.37 16.71 -41.19
C LYS A 389 -43.62 16.33 -42.66
N PRO A 390 -44.85 15.99 -43.05
CA PRO A 390 -45.18 15.81 -44.46
C PRO A 390 -44.88 17.10 -45.22
N ILE A 391 -44.18 16.96 -46.35
CA ILE A 391 -44.00 18.03 -47.33
C ILE A 391 -45.38 18.24 -47.97
N LYS A 392 -45.90 19.47 -47.87
CA LYS A 392 -47.16 19.88 -48.50
C LYS A 392 -46.98 20.14 -49.99
#